data_AF-A0A9J5YBS6-F1
#
_entry.id   AF-A0A9J5YBS6-F1
#
_cell.length_a   1.000
_cell.length_b   1.000
_cell.length_c   1.000
_cell.angle_alpha   90.00
_cell.angle_beta   90.00
_cell.angle_gamma   90.00
#
_symmetry.space_group_name_H-M   'P 1'
#
loop_
_entity.id
_entity.type
_entity.pdbx_description
1 polymer ?
#
loop_
_entity_poly.entity_id
_entity_poly.type
_entity_poly.pdbx_seq_one_letter_code
_entity_poly.pdbx_strand_id
1 'polypeptide(L)'
;MQNVSLLKKWLWRFCSEDLALWRRFISHKYGLQNNWITEEANACIWWTLWKERNERSHDGKLNNTQKIKMNSLSLLYFWCKQDLVGE
;
A
#
# COMPACT_ATOMS: atom_id res chain seq x y z
N MET A 1 -1.58 -6.87 -26.17
CA MET A 1 -0.66 -5.89 -25.57
C MET A 1 -1.46 -4.82 -24.83
N GLN A 2 -1.36 -4.75 -23.50
CA GLN A 2 -1.98 -3.66 -22.73
C GLN A 2 -1.12 -2.40 -22.82
N ASN A 3 -1.76 -1.25 -23.08
CA ASN A 3 -1.06 0.01 -23.16
C ASN A 3 -0.76 0.54 -21.74
N VAL A 4 0.46 0.29 -21.28
CA VAL A 4 0.94 0.62 -19.93
C VAL A 4 0.88 2.13 -19.65
N SER A 5 1.02 3.00 -20.65
CA SER A 5 0.96 4.46 -20.43
C SER A 5 -0.47 4.93 -20.14
N LEU A 6 -1.45 4.36 -20.84
CA LEU A 6 -2.87 4.60 -20.55
C LEU A 6 -3.24 4.09 -19.16
N LEU A 7 -2.77 2.90 -18.77
CA LEU A 7 -3.03 2.36 -17.43
C LEU A 7 -2.48 3.28 -16.33
N LYS A 8 -1.24 3.75 -16.48
CA LYS A 8 -0.62 4.69 -15.54
C LYS A 8 -1.36 6.03 -15.47
N LYS A 9 -1.85 6.54 -16.60
CA LYS A 9 -2.68 7.75 -16.66
C LYS A 9 -3.99 7.55 -15.90
N TRP A 10 -4.67 6.43 -16.11
CA TRP A 10 -5.91 6.13 -15.40
C TRP A 10 -5.72 5.91 -13.91
N LEU A 11 -4.61 5.27 -13.51
CA LEU A 11 -4.23 5.13 -12.11
C LEU A 11 -4.00 6.50 -11.44
N TRP A 12 -3.26 7.40 -12.11
CA TRP A 12 -3.04 8.75 -11.63
C TRP A 12 -4.34 9.55 -11.48
N ARG A 13 -5.24 9.48 -12.47
CA ARG A 13 -6.56 10.13 -12.39
C ARG A 13 -7.41 9.54 -11.29
N PHE A 14 -7.35 8.22 -11.07
CA PHE A 14 -8.06 7.58 -9.97
C PHE A 14 -7.60 8.13 -8.62
N CYS A 15 -6.28 8.27 -8.42
CA CYS A 15 -5.71 8.77 -7.17
C CYS A 15 -5.78 10.29 -6.97
N SER A 16 -6.08 11.06 -8.03
CA SER A 16 -6.06 12.53 -7.99
C SER A 16 -7.46 13.14 -8.08
N GLU A 17 -8.41 12.46 -8.73
CA GLU A 17 -9.78 12.95 -8.94
C GLU A 17 -10.73 12.45 -7.85
N ASP A 18 -10.43 12.82 -6.60
CA ASP A 18 -11.11 12.33 -5.40
C ASP A 18 -12.56 12.81 -5.23
N LEU A 19 -13.06 13.65 -6.13
CA LEU A 19 -14.47 14.05 -6.18
C LEU A 19 -15.18 13.63 -7.47
N ALA A 20 -14.50 12.99 -8.41
CA ALA A 20 -15.11 12.64 -9.69
C ALA A 20 -16.15 11.51 -9.53
N LEU A 21 -17.33 11.72 -10.16
CA LEU A 21 -18.48 10.82 -10.08
C LEU A 21 -18.16 9.41 -10.62
N TRP A 22 -17.36 9.32 -11.67
CA TRP A 22 -16.94 8.05 -12.26
C TRP A 22 -16.14 7.20 -11.26
N ARG A 23 -15.33 7.85 -10.41
CA ARG A 23 -14.56 7.18 -9.36
C ARG A 23 -15.51 6.61 -8.30
N ARG A 24 -16.48 7.40 -7.84
CA ARG A 24 -17.50 6.96 -6.86
C ARG A 24 -18.33 5.79 -7.39
N PHE A 25 -18.68 5.79 -8.68
CA PHE A 25 -19.39 4.69 -9.32
C PHE A 25 -18.55 3.40 -9.36
N ILE A 26 -17.28 3.48 -9.77
CA ILE A 26 -16.37 2.33 -9.75
C ILE A 26 -16.16 1.83 -8.32
N SER A 27 -15.91 2.74 -7.38
CA SER A 27 -15.79 2.42 -5.96
C SER A 27 -17.04 1.69 -5.44
N HIS A 28 -18.24 2.16 -5.75
CA HIS A 28 -19.48 1.51 -5.32
C HIS A 28 -19.69 0.14 -5.98
N LYS A 29 -19.46 0.03 -7.30
CA LYS A 29 -19.63 -1.22 -8.06
C LYS A 29 -18.69 -2.34 -7.60
N TYR A 30 -17.50 -1.99 -7.13
CA TYR A 30 -16.48 -2.95 -6.72
C TYR A 30 -16.22 -2.96 -5.19
N GLY A 31 -17.04 -2.29 -4.38
CA GLY A 31 -17.01 -2.40 -2.92
C GLY A 31 -15.90 -1.61 -2.20
N LEU A 32 -15.44 -0.49 -2.75
CA LEU A 32 -14.38 0.35 -2.17
C LEU A 32 -14.98 1.28 -1.09
N GLN A 33 -14.84 0.92 0.19
CA GLN A 33 -15.51 1.62 1.29
C GLN A 33 -14.77 2.86 1.80
N ASN A 34 -13.43 2.93 1.72
CA ASN A 34 -12.60 4.10 2.05
C ASN A 34 -11.25 3.99 1.31
N ASN A 35 -10.40 5.03 1.37
CA ASN A 35 -9.12 5.15 0.67
C ASN A 35 -8.36 3.80 0.58
N TRP A 36 -7.77 3.47 -0.56
CA TRP A 36 -7.20 2.16 -0.97
C TRP A 36 -6.23 1.43 -0.02
N ILE A 37 -5.95 2.00 1.16
CA ILE A 37 -5.01 1.49 2.14
C ILE A 37 -5.81 1.15 3.40
N THR A 38 -5.83 -0.13 3.76
CA THR A 38 -6.42 -0.57 5.04
C THR A 38 -5.60 -0.04 6.22
N GLU A 39 -6.17 -0.02 7.42
CA GLU A 39 -5.46 0.45 8.62
C GLU A 39 -4.20 -0.41 8.88
N GLU A 40 -4.27 -1.71 8.63
CA GLU A 40 -3.17 -2.66 8.75
C GLU A 40 -2.07 -2.37 7.73
N ALA A 41 -2.44 -2.07 6.48
CA ALA A 41 -1.49 -1.69 5.45
C ALA A 41 -0.77 -0.38 5.79
N ASN A 42 -1.50 0.61 6.31
CA ASN A 42 -0.90 1.85 6.81
C ASN A 42 0.06 1.59 7.98
N ALA A 43 -0.36 0.80 8.98
CA ALA A 43 0.47 0.45 10.13
C ALA A 43 1.76 -0.27 9.70
N CYS A 44 1.65 -1.21 8.76
CA CYS A 44 2.81 -1.94 8.25
C CYS A 44 3.82 -1.04 7.52
N ILE A 45 3.33 -0.06 6.74
CA ILE A 45 4.19 0.92 6.07
C ILE A 45 4.93 1.78 7.09
N TRP A 46 4.20 2.35 8.06
CA TRP A 46 4.79 3.21 9.10
C TRP A 46 5.80 2.46 9.96
N TRP A 47 5.48 1.24 10.38
CA TRP A 47 6.37 0.40 11.17
C TRP A 47 7.66 0.06 10.42
N THR A 48 7.53 -0.30 9.13
CA THR A 48 8.69 -0.61 8.28
C THR A 48 9.59 0.61 8.12
N LEU A 49 9.02 1.80 7.88
CA LEU A 49 9.80 3.04 7.75
C LEU A 49 10.49 3.44 9.07
N TRP A 50 9.80 3.31 10.20
CA TRP A 50 10.38 3.57 11.52
C TRP A 50 11.58 2.65 11.81
N LYS A 51 11.43 1.34 11.53
CA LYS A 51 12.52 0.37 11.69
C LYS A 51 13.71 0.71 10.81
N GLU A 52 13.48 0.99 9.53
CA GLU A 52 14.55 1.37 8.59
C GLU A 52 15.29 2.64 9.00
N ARG A 53 14.57 3.66 9.52
CA ARG A 53 15.19 4.87 10.06
C ARG A 53 16.11 4.56 11.23
N ASN A 54 15.67 3.72 12.17
CA ASN A 54 16.45 3.37 13.35
C ASN A 54 17.67 2.53 12.98
N GLU A 55 17.50 1.51 12.13
CA GLU A 55 18.62 0.69 11.63
C GLU A 55 19.67 1.53 10.88
N ARG A 56 19.24 2.55 10.11
CA ARG A 56 20.16 3.50 9.46
C ARG A 56 20.94 4.35 10.46
N SER A 57 20.27 4.81 11.51
CA SER A 57 20.83 5.75 12.49
C SER A 57 21.75 5.07 13.50
N HIS A 58 21.46 3.82 13.86
CA HIS A 58 22.18 3.09 14.91
C HIS A 58 23.14 2.03 14.38
N ASP A 59 22.78 1.33 13.29
CA ASP A 59 23.54 0.18 12.77
C ASP A 59 24.21 0.48 11.41
N GLY A 60 24.07 1.71 10.88
CA GLY A 60 24.62 2.11 9.58
C GLY A 60 24.05 1.34 8.39
N LYS A 61 22.93 0.63 8.57
CA LYS A 61 22.36 -0.28 7.58
C LYS A 61 21.58 0.49 6.52
N LEU A 62 21.86 0.23 5.23
CA LEU A 62 21.25 0.95 4.11
C LEU A 62 20.54 0.00 3.14
N ASN A 63 19.30 -0.38 3.47
CA ASN A 63 18.47 -1.14 2.55
C ASN A 63 17.99 -0.27 1.38
N ASN A 64 17.98 -0.83 0.17
CA ASN A 64 17.41 -0.15 -1.00
C ASN A 64 15.88 -0.11 -0.93
N THR A 65 15.26 0.76 -1.73
CA THR A 65 13.81 0.96 -1.74
C THR A 65 13.02 -0.31 -2.08
N GLN A 66 13.54 -1.21 -2.92
CA GLN A 66 12.85 -2.46 -3.26
C GLN A 66 12.76 -3.38 -2.05
N LYS A 67 13.85 -3.51 -1.29
CA LYS A 67 13.90 -4.31 -0.06
C LYS A 67 12.97 -3.74 1.01
N ILE A 68 12.93 -2.42 1.17
CA ILE A 68 12.01 -1.75 2.10
C ILE A 68 10.54 -2.04 1.72
N LYS A 69 10.20 -1.95 0.43
CA LYS A 69 8.85 -2.30 -0.06
C LYS A 69 8.51 -3.76 0.21
N MET A 70 9.44 -4.68 -0.04
CA MET A 70 9.24 -6.09 0.23
C MET A 70 9.00 -6.33 1.73
N ASN A 71 9.78 -5.70 2.61
CA ASN A 71 9.61 -5.79 4.06
C ASN A 71 8.19 -5.35 4.49
N SER A 72 7.68 -4.24 3.94
CA SER A 72 6.32 -3.78 4.25
C SER A 72 5.23 -4.75 3.78
N LEU A 73 5.42 -5.38 2.61
CA LEU A 73 4.47 -6.38 2.09
C LEU A 73 4.52 -7.69 2.89
N SER A 74 5.71 -8.14 3.29
CA SER A 74 5.86 -9.32 4.13
C SER A 74 5.22 -9.13 5.52
N LEU A 75 5.36 -7.94 6.10
CA LEU A 75 4.73 -7.60 7.38
C LEU A 75 3.20 -7.58 7.27
N LEU A 76 2.68 -6.97 6.21
CA LEU A 76 1.24 -6.96 5.93
C LEU A 76 0.70 -8.38 5.74
N TYR A 77 1.37 -9.19 4.93
CA TYR A 77 0.98 -10.59 4.73
C TYR A 77 0.96 -11.38 6.04
N PHE A 78 1.95 -11.17 6.91
CA PHE A 78 2.01 -11.82 8.21
C PHE A 78 0.84 -11.41 9.11
N TRP A 79 0.46 -10.14 9.12
CA TRP A 79 -0.67 -9.63 9.92
C TRP A 79 -2.01 -10.18 9.38
N CYS A 80 -2.24 -10.09 8.07
CA CYS A 80 -3.45 -10.66 7.46
C CYS A 80 -3.55 -12.18 7.63
N LYS A 81 -2.41 -12.89 7.74
CA LYS A 81 -2.38 -14.33 8.01
C LYS A 81 -2.73 -14.68 9.45
N GLN A 82 -2.39 -13.84 10.43
CA GLN A 82 -2.78 -14.07 11.82
C GLN A 82 -4.29 -13.95 12.01
N ASP A 83 -4.93 -12.99 11.34
CA ASP A 83 -6.38 -12.81 11.41
C ASP A 83 -7.16 -14.04 10.90
N LEU A 84 -6.57 -14.82 9.98
CA LEU A 84 -7.18 -16.05 9.44
C LEU A 84 -7.02 -17.30 10.32
N VAL A 85 -6.14 -17.26 11.32
CA VAL A 85 -5.84 -18.40 12.21
C VAL A 85 -6.49 -18.21 13.60
N GLY A 86 -7.14 -17.06 13.81
CA GLY A 86 -7.79 -16.69 15.07
C GLY A 86 -9.26 -17.08 15.23
N GLU A 87 -9.84 -17.87 14.31
CA GLU A 87 -11.19 -18.45 14.44
C GLU A 87 -11.14 -19.97 14.70
#